data_AF-A0A1Q8AU93-F1
#
_entry.id   AF-A0A1Q8AU93-F1
#
_cell.length_a   1.000
_cell.length_b   1.000
_cell.length_c   1.000
_cell.angle_alpha   90.00
_cell.angle_beta   90.00
_cell.angle_gamma   90.00
#
_symmetry.space_group_name_H-M   'P 1'
#
loop_
_entity.id
_entity.type
_entity.pdbx_description
1 polymer ?
#
loop_
_entity_poly.entity_id
_entity_poly.type
_entity_poly.pdbx_seq_one_letter_code
_entity_poly.pdbx_strand_id
1 'polypeptide(L)'
;MEGCRPKAAEFATYLEGSADIFLPSIVAYEVLKKLLREGSREMAERFFSLALSFGEREIPLDASLALHAARVSLDTRLAMADAIIYATSQLKGAQLVTTDPHFSGLPGVTVL
;
A
#
# COMPACT_ATOMS: atom_id res chain seq x y z
N MET A 1 5.62 -17.94 -22.17
CA MET A 1 5.67 -16.69 -21.39
C MET A 1 4.28 -16.47 -20.83
N GLU A 2 3.99 -17.07 -19.68
CA GLU A 2 2.67 -17.01 -19.06
C GLU A 2 2.60 -15.83 -18.09
N GLY A 3 1.55 -15.00 -18.23
CA GLY A 3 0.82 -14.54 -17.05
C GLY A 3 1.23 -13.24 -16.37
N CYS A 4 1.91 -12.29 -17.03
CA CYS A 4 1.96 -10.93 -16.47
C CYS A 4 0.56 -10.30 -16.59
N ARG A 5 -0.19 -10.27 -15.48
CA ARG A 5 -1.50 -9.59 -15.43
C ARG A 5 -1.27 -8.12 -15.83
N PRO A 6 -2.14 -7.48 -16.62
CA PRO A 6 -1.89 -6.15 -17.20
C PRO A 6 -1.38 -5.12 -16.17
N LYS A 7 -2.01 -5.09 -14.98
CA LYS A 7 -1.62 -4.21 -13.88
C LYS A 7 -0.24 -4.48 -13.30
N ALA A 8 0.24 -5.73 -13.32
CA ALA A 8 1.55 -6.07 -12.78
C ALA A 8 2.68 -5.39 -13.58
N ALA A 9 2.54 -5.30 -14.91
CA ALA A 9 3.51 -4.59 -15.75
C ALA A 9 3.52 -3.08 -15.49
N GLU A 10 2.33 -2.48 -15.26
CA GLU A 10 2.22 -1.05 -14.94
C GLU A 10 2.90 -0.71 -13.60
N PHE A 11 2.70 -1.55 -12.57
CA PHE A 11 3.35 -1.37 -11.26
C PHE A 11 4.84 -1.73 -11.24
N ALA A 12 5.31 -2.59 -12.14
CA ALA A 12 6.72 -3.01 -12.18
C ALA A 12 7.68 -1.82 -12.25
N THR A 13 7.37 -0.80 -13.05
CA THR A 13 8.20 0.42 -13.18
C THR A 13 8.41 1.15 -11.84
N TYR A 14 7.43 1.08 -10.92
CA TYR A 14 7.52 1.70 -9.60
C TYR A 14 8.23 0.81 -8.56
N LEU A 15 8.19 -0.51 -8.76
CA LEU A 15 8.76 -1.50 -7.84
C LEU A 15 10.21 -1.89 -8.18
N GLU A 16 10.59 -1.82 -9.47
CA GLU A 16 11.91 -2.18 -9.99
C GLU A 16 12.88 -0.98 -10.04
N GLY A 17 12.38 0.23 -9.77
CA GLY A 17 13.20 1.44 -9.68
C GLY A 17 14.10 1.46 -8.45
N SER A 18 15.03 2.43 -8.40
CA SER A 18 15.93 2.66 -7.25
C SER A 18 15.29 3.44 -6.10
N ALA A 19 13.95 3.61 -6.12
CA ALA A 19 13.23 4.38 -5.12
C ALA A 19 12.98 3.54 -3.86
N ASP A 20 13.00 4.19 -2.69
CA ASP A 20 12.62 3.54 -1.44
C ASP A 20 11.12 3.22 -1.45
N ILE A 21 10.81 1.94 -1.30
CA ILE A 21 9.43 1.44 -1.18
C ILE A 21 9.11 1.26 0.30
N PHE A 22 8.02 1.91 0.73
CA PHE A 22 7.47 1.74 2.07
C PHE A 22 6.31 0.75 2.06
N LEU A 23 6.19 -0.07 3.11
CA LEU A 23 5.09 -1.02 3.30
C LEU A 23 4.28 -0.61 4.54
N PRO A 24 3.13 0.05 4.39
CA PRO A 24 2.23 0.28 5.52
C PRO A 24 1.71 -1.05 6.07
N SER A 25 1.66 -1.20 7.40
CA SER A 25 1.20 -2.44 8.05
C SER A 25 -0.21 -2.86 7.60
N ILE A 26 -1.08 -1.88 7.33
CA ILE A 26 -2.44 -2.10 6.84
C ILE A 26 -2.45 -2.77 5.45
N VAL A 27 -1.51 -2.40 4.57
CA VAL A 27 -1.38 -3.01 3.23
C VAL A 27 -0.88 -4.45 3.36
N ALA A 28 0.08 -4.69 4.25
CA ALA A 28 0.55 -6.04 4.54
C ALA A 28 -0.61 -6.94 5.02
N TYR A 29 -1.47 -6.43 5.91
CA TYR A 29 -2.68 -7.11 6.35
C TYR A 29 -3.63 -7.43 5.18
N GLU A 30 -3.96 -6.44 4.34
CA GLU A 30 -4.92 -6.61 3.25
C GLU A 30 -4.44 -7.61 2.20
N VAL A 31 -3.16 -7.53 1.81
CA VAL A 31 -2.58 -8.42 0.81
C VAL A 31 -2.51 -9.86 1.34
N LEU A 32 -2.00 -10.07 2.56
CA LEU A 32 -1.92 -11.41 3.14
C LEU A 32 -3.32 -12.03 3.29
N LYS A 33 -4.29 -11.28 3.82
CA LYS A 33 -5.69 -11.71 3.94
C LYS A 33 -6.28 -12.10 2.58
N LYS A 34 -6.01 -11.30 1.54
CA LYS A 34 -6.49 -11.58 0.19
C LYS A 34 -5.90 -12.88 -0.37
N LEU A 35 -4.58 -13.07 -0.25
CA LEU A 35 -3.90 -14.28 -0.74
C LEU A 35 -4.40 -15.55 -0.03
N LEU A 36 -4.60 -15.47 1.29
CA LEU A 36 -5.18 -16.57 2.08
C LEU A 36 -6.62 -16.87 1.66
N ARG A 37 -7.45 -15.84 1.47
CA ARG A 37 -8.85 -15.99 1.03
C ARG A 37 -8.96 -16.62 -0.37
N GLU A 38 -8.03 -16.31 -1.26
CA GLU A 38 -7.97 -16.85 -2.63
C GLU A 38 -7.35 -18.26 -2.70
N GLY A 39 -6.97 -18.85 -1.55
CA GLY A 39 -6.41 -20.21 -1.49
C GLY A 39 -4.97 -20.33 -1.96
N SER A 40 -4.28 -19.20 -2.21
CA SER A 40 -2.91 -19.19 -2.75
C SER A 40 -1.88 -19.29 -1.63
N ARG A 41 -1.82 -20.44 -0.95
CA ARG A 41 -0.98 -20.66 0.24
C ARG A 41 0.50 -20.36 0.01
N GLU A 42 1.06 -20.85 -1.10
CA GLU A 42 2.47 -20.60 -1.44
C GLU A 42 2.76 -19.10 -1.64
N MET A 43 1.86 -18.38 -2.34
CA MET A 43 2.01 -16.93 -2.50
C MET A 43 1.87 -16.19 -1.17
N ALA A 44 0.96 -16.63 -0.29
CA ALA A 44 0.78 -16.04 1.03
C ALA A 44 2.04 -16.20 1.89
N GLU A 45 2.66 -17.39 1.89
CA GLU A 45 3.91 -17.65 2.61
C GLU A 45 5.07 -16.82 2.03
N ARG A 46 5.21 -16.76 0.70
CA ARG A 46 6.20 -15.90 0.03
C ARG A 46 6.01 -14.42 0.38
N PHE A 47 4.76 -13.94 0.34
CA PHE A 47 4.44 -12.55 0.68
C PHE A 47 4.73 -12.26 2.16
N PHE A 48 4.43 -13.18 3.07
CA PHE A 48 4.72 -13.04 4.49
C PHE A 48 6.23 -12.85 4.73
N SER A 49 7.07 -13.72 4.14
CA SER A 49 8.53 -13.57 4.24
C SER A 49 9.02 -12.25 3.62
N LEU A 50 8.46 -11.85 2.47
CA LEU A 50 8.77 -10.57 1.84
C LEU A 50 8.41 -9.40 2.76
N ALA A 51 7.22 -9.37 3.32
CA ALA A 51 6.75 -8.29 4.21
C ALA A 51 7.66 -8.13 5.44
N LEU A 52 8.09 -9.23 6.06
CA LEU A 52 9.04 -9.18 7.18
C LEU A 52 10.43 -8.67 6.77
N SER A 53 10.83 -8.83 5.51
CA SER A 53 12.13 -8.33 5.02
C SER A 53 12.17 -6.81 4.80
N PHE A 54 11.04 -6.10 4.91
CA PHE A 54 11.02 -4.65 4.76
C PHE A 54 11.74 -3.92 5.92
N GLY A 55 11.82 -4.51 7.11
CA GLY A 55 12.50 -3.92 8.25
C GLY A 55 11.99 -2.50 8.55
N GLU A 56 12.88 -1.52 8.60
CA GLU A 56 12.54 -0.10 8.87
C GLU A 56 11.68 0.58 7.78
N ARG A 57 11.55 -0.06 6.61
CA ARG A 57 10.65 0.41 5.54
C ARG A 57 9.21 -0.04 5.74
N GLU A 58 8.96 -0.97 6.66
CA GLU A 58 7.62 -1.25 7.15
C GLU A 58 7.17 -0.10 8.05
N ILE A 59 5.98 0.44 7.79
CA ILE A 59 5.44 1.57 8.54
C ILE A 59 4.30 1.08 9.43
N PRO A 60 4.53 0.99 10.75
CA PRO A 60 3.53 0.50 11.67
C PRO A 60 2.40 1.51 11.83
N LEU A 61 1.17 1.01 11.91
CA LEU A 61 0.01 1.77 12.35
C LEU A 61 0.06 1.99 13.86
N ASP A 62 0.76 3.05 14.29
CA ASP A 62 0.76 3.49 15.68
C ASP A 62 -0.39 4.46 15.99
N ALA A 63 -0.50 4.89 17.25
CA ALA A 63 -1.54 5.80 17.69
C ALA A 63 -1.46 7.19 17.01
N SER A 64 -0.25 7.68 16.69
CA SER A 64 -0.07 8.97 16.03
C SER A 64 -0.58 8.92 14.60
N LEU A 65 -0.18 7.89 13.84
CA LEU A 65 -0.63 7.68 12.48
C LEU A 65 -2.13 7.39 12.42
N ALA A 66 -2.68 6.64 13.37
CA ALA A 66 -4.12 6.38 13.43
C ALA A 66 -4.96 7.66 13.66
N LEU A 67 -4.53 8.53 14.57
CA LEU A 67 -5.20 9.81 14.83
C LEU A 67 -5.11 10.76 13.62
N HIS A 68 -3.95 10.80 12.95
CA HIS A 68 -3.78 11.57 11.71
C HIS A 68 -4.66 11.02 10.58
N ALA A 69 -4.66 9.70 10.38
CA ALA A 69 -5.50 9.04 9.38
C ALA A 69 -6.99 9.29 9.59
N ALA A 70 -7.47 9.38 10.83
CA ALA A 70 -8.85 9.73 11.12
C ALA A 70 -9.22 11.15 10.64
N ARG A 71 -8.31 12.12 10.80
CA ARG A 71 -8.50 13.47 10.26
C ARG A 71 -8.51 13.44 8.73
N VAL A 72 -7.52 12.79 8.14
CA VAL A 72 -7.40 12.60 6.68
C VAL A 72 -8.67 11.96 6.10
N SER A 73 -9.22 10.93 6.75
CA SER A 73 -10.45 10.25 6.33
C SER A 73 -11.63 11.22 6.26
N LEU A 74 -11.78 12.10 7.25
CA LEU A 74 -12.87 13.09 7.25
C LEU A 74 -12.67 14.17 6.18
N ASP A 75 -11.44 14.64 6.01
CA ASP A 75 -11.12 15.74 5.08
C ASP A 75 -11.21 15.28 3.61
N THR A 76 -10.87 14.03 3.34
CA THR A 76 -10.82 13.44 1.98
C THR A 76 -12.01 12.53 1.66
N ARG A 77 -12.80 12.15 2.67
CA ARG A 77 -13.86 11.12 2.60
C ARG A 77 -13.37 9.72 2.23
N LEU A 78 -12.08 9.45 2.36
CA LEU A 78 -11.52 8.11 2.18
C LEU A 78 -11.99 7.17 3.29
N ALA A 79 -12.20 5.90 2.93
CA ALA A 79 -12.45 4.85 3.90
C ALA A 79 -11.24 4.68 4.83
N MET A 80 -11.43 4.03 5.98
CA MET A 80 -10.41 3.90 7.02
C MET A 80 -9.06 3.38 6.48
N ALA A 81 -9.06 2.30 5.70
CA ALA A 81 -7.82 1.71 5.16
C ALA A 81 -7.12 2.67 4.18
N ASP A 82 -7.88 3.25 3.24
CA ASP A 82 -7.36 4.21 2.26
C ASP A 82 -6.79 5.47 2.92
N ALA A 83 -7.47 5.96 3.97
CA ALA A 83 -7.01 7.10 4.74
C ALA A 83 -5.71 6.80 5.50
N ILE A 84 -5.56 5.58 6.05
CA ILE A 84 -4.30 5.15 6.67
C ILE A 84 -3.17 5.07 5.63
N ILE A 85 -3.44 4.51 4.46
CA ILE A 85 -2.45 4.41 3.37
C ILE A 85 -2.01 5.82 2.93
N TYR A 86 -2.94 6.73 2.71
CA TYR A 86 -2.64 8.11 2.31
C TYR A 86 -1.94 8.92 3.41
N ALA A 87 -2.37 8.76 4.67
CA ALA A 87 -1.69 9.37 5.81
C ALA A 87 -0.23 8.86 5.94
N THR A 88 0.00 7.58 5.63
CA THR A 88 1.34 7.00 5.62
C THR A 88 2.22 7.61 4.54
N SER A 89 1.69 7.82 3.32
CA SER A 89 2.44 8.45 2.24
C SER A 89 2.81 9.90 2.59
N GLN A 90 1.89 10.65 3.22
CA GLN A 90 2.17 11.99 3.72
C GLN A 90 3.27 12.00 4.79
N LEU A 91 3.21 11.09 5.77
CA LEU A 91 4.21 10.98 6.84
C LEU A 91 5.63 10.74 6.30
N LYS A 92 5.74 9.97 5.22
CA LYS A 92 7.03 9.64 4.59
C LYS A 92 7.43 10.57 3.46
N GLY A 93 6.60 11.55 3.12
CA GLY A 93 6.82 12.39 1.92
C GLY A 93 6.89 11.56 0.63
N ALA A 94 6.22 10.41 0.61
CA ALA A 94 6.27 9.44 -0.48
C ALA A 94 5.12 9.67 -1.48
N GLN A 95 5.37 9.34 -2.75
CA GLN A 95 4.33 9.29 -3.76
C GLN A 95 3.45 8.05 -3.52
N LEU A 96 2.12 8.23 -3.52
CA LEU A 96 1.18 7.11 -3.51
C LEU A 96 0.74 6.81 -4.95
N VAL A 97 1.01 5.60 -5.42
CA VAL A 97 0.60 5.12 -6.75
C VAL A 97 -0.51 4.10 -6.58
N THR A 98 -1.65 4.30 -7.24
CA THR A 98 -2.83 3.43 -7.10
C THR A 98 -3.64 3.39 -8.39
N THR A 99 -4.49 2.38 -8.54
CA THR A 99 -5.56 2.37 -9.59
C THR A 99 -6.93 2.71 -9.01
N ASP A 100 -7.00 3.09 -7.74
CA ASP A 100 -8.26 3.44 -7.09
C ASP A 100 -8.60 4.93 -7.35
N PRO A 101 -9.70 5.21 -8.07
CA PRO A 101 -10.09 6.59 -8.39
C PRO A 101 -10.50 7.40 -7.16
N HIS A 102 -10.75 6.79 -5.99
CA HIS A 102 -11.06 7.52 -4.76
C HIS A 102 -9.94 8.47 -4.32
N PHE A 103 -8.70 8.25 -4.77
CA PHE A 103 -7.57 9.11 -4.46
C PHE A 103 -7.33 10.21 -5.51
N SER A 104 -8.16 10.29 -6.55
CA SER A 104 -7.98 11.26 -7.64
C SER A 104 -8.01 12.70 -7.15
N GLY A 105 -7.01 13.49 -7.56
CA GLY A 105 -6.88 14.90 -7.19
C GLY A 105 -6.25 15.15 -5.81
N LEU A 106 -5.89 14.10 -5.07
CA LEU A 106 -5.17 14.26 -3.81
C LEU A 106 -3.68 14.59 -4.05
N PRO A 107 -3.09 15.55 -3.31
CA PRO A 107 -1.68 15.87 -3.42
C PRO A 107 -0.76 14.66 -3.20
N GLY A 108 0.26 14.50 -4.04
CA GLY A 108 1.23 13.40 -3.92
C GLY A 108 0.69 12.02 -4.35
N VAL A 109 -0.49 11.97 -4.98
CA VAL A 109 -1.07 10.75 -5.54
C VAL A 109 -0.90 10.71 -7.05
N THR A 110 -0.58 9.54 -7.58
CA THR A 110 -0.69 9.20 -9.00
C THR A 110 -1.68 8.06 -9.17
N VAL A 111 -2.78 8.35 -9.86
CA VAL A 111 -3.77 7.34 -10.24
C VAL A 111 -3.43 6.87 -11.66
N LEU A 112 -3.23 5.55 -11.80
CA LEU A 112 -2.98 4.87 -13.08
C LEU A 112 -4.29 4.47 -13.76
#